data_AF-K9NZK0-F1
#
_entry.id   AF-K9NZK0-F1
#
_cell.length_a   1.000
_cell.length_b   1.000
_cell.length_c   1.000
_cell.angle_alpha   90.00
_cell.angle_beta   90.00
_cell.angle_gamma   90.00
#
_symmetry.space_group_name_H-M   'P 1'
#
loop_
_entity.id
_entity.type
_entity.pdbx_description
1 polymer ?
#
loop_
_entity_poly.entity_id
_entity_poly.type
_entity_poly.pdbx_seq_one_letter_code
_entity_poly.pdbx_strand_id
1 'polypeptide(L)'
;DYLNIFVIVLENRNLHSPEYLEVALPQFCKAMCKLPVSALARLAKLWSVYGLSHIRRMLETFQQLITFTVVSNEYDNENLVNDDQTVVAATQCLKVAFYANILGGEMNVEHNEDEEEDPESDELTLHELLGEERLYKKGPRVDPLEKELGVRPVDSIKPLIPFEEFVNESLNEVVEMDKDFTFFKVNAETKFSFQTCP
;
A
#
# COMPACT_ATOMS: atom_id res chain seq x y z
N ASP A 1 -16.03 18.25 6.16
CA ASP A 1 -15.00 17.20 6.34
C ASP A 1 -14.12 17.21 5.10
N TYR A 2 -12.80 17.34 5.26
CA TYR A 2 -11.86 17.41 4.12
C TYR A 2 -11.79 16.08 3.35
N LEU A 3 -12.18 14.96 3.96
CA LEU A 3 -12.29 13.67 3.27
C LEU A 3 -13.29 13.70 2.11
N ASN A 4 -14.32 14.54 2.20
CA ASN A 4 -15.29 14.71 1.12
C ASN A 4 -14.63 15.20 -0.17
N ILE A 5 -13.52 15.95 -0.09
CA ILE A 5 -12.78 16.41 -1.27
C ILE A 5 -12.19 15.21 -2.00
N PHE A 6 -11.59 14.26 -1.27
CA PHE A 6 -11.03 13.04 -1.86
C PHE A 6 -12.11 12.20 -2.54
N VAL A 7 -13.26 12.04 -1.88
CA VAL A 7 -14.41 11.32 -2.44
C VAL A 7 -14.91 12.00 -3.71
N ILE A 8 -15.15 13.32 -3.67
CA ILE A 8 -15.64 14.08 -4.84
C ILE A 8 -14.68 13.97 -6.03
N VAL A 9 -13.37 14.11 -5.79
CA VAL A 9 -12.37 14.01 -6.85
C VAL A 9 -12.34 12.60 -7.46
N LEU A 10 -12.42 11.55 -6.65
CA LEU A 10 -12.40 10.15 -7.12
C LEU A 10 -13.68 9.71 -7.84
N GLU A 11 -14.77 10.48 -7.72
CA GLU A 11 -15.96 10.28 -8.56
C GLU A 11 -15.81 10.87 -9.97
N ASN A 12 -14.77 11.67 -10.23
CA ASN A 12 -14.50 12.18 -11.56
C ASN A 12 -14.05 11.05 -12.49
N ARG A 13 -14.90 10.69 -13.45
CA ARG A 13 -14.61 9.62 -14.43
C ARG A 13 -13.53 10.00 -15.45
N ASN A 14 -13.12 11.26 -15.49
CA ASN A 14 -12.10 11.74 -16.41
C ASN A 14 -10.71 11.79 -15.79
N LEU A 15 -10.47 11.19 -14.60
CA LEU A 15 -9.13 11.15 -13.98
C LEU A 15 -8.06 10.47 -14.87
N HIS A 16 -8.48 9.69 -15.86
CA HIS A 16 -7.62 9.06 -16.86
C HIS A 16 -7.18 10.02 -17.99
N SER A 17 -7.71 11.24 -18.07
CA SER A 17 -7.30 12.18 -19.12
C SER A 17 -5.84 12.59 -18.93
N PRO A 18 -5.07 12.84 -20.01
CA PRO A 18 -3.65 13.18 -19.91
C PRO A 18 -3.38 14.36 -18.97
N GLU A 19 -4.24 15.38 -19.01
CA GLU A 19 -4.10 16.59 -18.19
C GLU A 19 -4.21 16.28 -16.69
N TYR A 20 -5.07 15.34 -16.31
CA TYR A 20 -5.16 14.88 -14.92
C TYR A 20 -3.99 13.96 -14.58
N LEU A 21 -3.66 13.00 -15.45
CA LEU A 21 -2.65 11.98 -15.22
C LEU A 21 -1.24 12.58 -15.02
N GLU A 22 -0.88 13.63 -15.78
CA GLU A 22 0.45 14.24 -15.74
C GLU A 22 0.65 15.20 -14.55
N VAL A 23 -0.43 15.88 -14.12
CA VAL A 23 -0.31 17.00 -13.18
C VAL A 23 -1.15 16.80 -11.92
N ALA A 24 -2.47 16.65 -12.07
CA ALA A 24 -3.38 16.72 -10.93
C ALA A 24 -3.41 15.42 -10.10
N LEU A 25 -3.46 14.26 -10.76
CA LEU A 25 -3.55 12.96 -10.11
C LEU A 25 -2.28 12.62 -9.29
N PRO A 26 -1.04 12.90 -9.75
CA PRO A 26 0.15 12.78 -8.92
C PRO A 26 0.07 13.58 -7.62
N GLN A 27 -0.39 14.83 -7.69
CA GLN A 27 -0.53 15.69 -6.51
C GLN A 27 -1.66 15.21 -5.59
N PHE A 28 -2.74 14.71 -6.19
CA PHE A 28 -3.84 14.09 -5.45
C PHE A 28 -3.38 12.86 -4.65
N CYS A 29 -2.64 11.94 -5.28
CA CYS A 29 -2.06 10.78 -4.60
C CYS A 29 -1.14 11.21 -3.45
N LYS A 30 -0.23 12.16 -3.70
CA LYS A 30 0.67 12.70 -2.67
C LYS A 30 -0.10 13.32 -1.49
N ALA A 31 -1.19 14.03 -1.76
CA ALA A 31 -2.04 14.59 -0.72
C ALA A 31 -2.76 13.48 0.08
N MET A 32 -3.23 12.43 -0.60
CA MET A 32 -3.89 11.30 0.06
C MET A 32 -2.93 10.56 1.00
N CYS A 33 -1.67 10.37 0.60
CA CYS A 33 -0.63 9.77 1.43
C CYS A 33 -0.26 10.58 2.69
N LYS A 34 -0.68 11.85 2.78
CA LYS A 34 -0.51 12.68 3.99
C LYS A 34 -1.69 12.59 4.95
N LEU A 35 -2.76 11.89 4.59
CA LEU A 35 -3.88 11.68 5.48
C LEU A 35 -3.47 10.82 6.68
N PRO A 36 -4.02 11.09 7.88
CA PRO A 36 -3.89 10.17 9.02
C PRO A 36 -4.38 8.76 8.66
N VAL A 37 -3.79 7.74 9.26
CA VAL A 37 -4.17 6.33 9.02
C VAL A 37 -5.68 6.10 9.24
N SER A 38 -6.27 6.71 10.27
CA SER A 38 -7.71 6.65 10.54
C SER A 38 -8.58 7.26 9.42
N ALA A 39 -8.07 8.27 8.71
CA ALA A 39 -8.74 8.84 7.54
C ALA A 39 -8.64 7.91 6.32
N LEU A 40 -7.48 7.28 6.09
CA LEU A 40 -7.31 6.26 5.05
C LEU A 40 -8.20 5.04 5.30
N ALA A 41 -8.29 4.59 6.56
CA ALA A 41 -9.18 3.51 6.96
C ALA A 41 -10.66 3.85 6.72
N ARG A 42 -11.07 5.10 7.01
CA ARG A 42 -12.42 5.59 6.67
C ARG A 42 -12.68 5.60 5.17
N LEU A 43 -11.69 5.98 4.35
CA LEU A 43 -11.82 5.92 2.88
C LEU A 43 -11.95 4.49 2.38
N ALA A 44 -11.13 3.55 2.86
CA ALA A 44 -11.22 2.14 2.49
C ALA A 44 -12.61 1.55 2.84
N LYS A 45 -13.11 1.81 4.05
CA LYS A 45 -14.45 1.41 4.49
C LYS A 45 -15.58 2.06 3.67
N LEU A 46 -15.38 3.28 3.18
CA LEU A 46 -16.37 3.94 2.33
C LEU A 46 -16.40 3.32 0.93
N TRP A 47 -15.23 3.10 0.32
CA TRP A 47 -15.14 2.52 -1.02
C TRP A 47 -15.63 1.07 -1.08
N SER A 48 -15.45 0.29 0.00
CA SER A 48 -15.99 -1.07 0.08
C SER A 48 -17.52 -1.13 -0.07
N VAL A 49 -18.23 -0.09 0.37
CA VAL A 49 -19.70 0.01 0.26
C VAL A 49 -20.16 0.33 -1.17
N TYR A 50 -19.33 0.97 -2.00
CA TYR A 50 -19.66 1.31 -3.39
C TYR A 50 -19.51 0.13 -4.36
N GLY A 51 -18.89 -0.96 -3.92
CA GLY A 51 -18.82 -2.24 -4.63
C GLY A 51 -17.80 -2.29 -5.77
N LEU A 52 -17.83 -3.42 -6.49
CA LEU A 52 -16.82 -3.84 -7.47
C LEU A 52 -16.48 -2.78 -8.52
N SER A 53 -17.49 -2.16 -9.14
CA SER A 53 -17.27 -1.23 -10.25
C SER A 53 -16.56 0.04 -9.82
N HIS A 54 -16.79 0.49 -8.59
CA HIS A 54 -16.11 1.66 -8.04
C HIS A 54 -14.65 1.34 -7.72
N ILE A 55 -14.40 0.23 -7.01
CA ILE A 55 -13.04 -0.18 -6.63
C ILE A 55 -12.20 -0.50 -7.88
N ARG A 56 -12.77 -1.18 -8.88
CA ARG A 56 -12.08 -1.46 -10.15
C ARG A 56 -11.63 -0.18 -10.86
N ARG A 57 -12.49 0.84 -10.91
CA ARG A 57 -12.11 2.14 -11.49
C ARG A 57 -10.93 2.77 -10.74
N MET A 58 -10.95 2.69 -9.41
CA MET A 58 -9.86 3.23 -8.58
C MET A 58 -8.55 2.48 -8.79
N LEU A 59 -8.60 1.14 -8.80
CA LEU A 59 -7.50 0.25 -9.16
C LEU A 59 -6.90 0.65 -10.51
N GLU A 60 -7.73 0.71 -11.57
CA GLU A 60 -7.31 1.08 -12.92
C GLU A 60 -6.69 2.49 -12.97
N THR A 61 -7.24 3.45 -12.23
CA THR A 61 -6.73 4.84 -12.18
C THR A 61 -5.32 4.89 -11.59
N PHE A 62 -5.09 4.24 -10.45
CA PHE A 62 -3.77 4.24 -9.82
C PHE A 62 -2.76 3.37 -10.58
N GLN A 63 -3.17 2.22 -11.10
CA GLN A 63 -2.36 1.36 -11.97
C GLN A 63 -1.88 2.12 -13.21
N GLN A 64 -2.78 2.84 -13.88
CA GLN A 64 -2.43 3.64 -15.06
C GLN A 64 -1.41 4.73 -14.72
N LEU A 65 -1.57 5.42 -13.58
CA LEU A 65 -0.59 6.42 -13.15
C LEU A 65 0.78 5.80 -12.88
N ILE A 66 0.83 4.64 -12.20
CA ILE A 66 2.07 3.90 -11.93
C ILE A 66 2.72 3.53 -13.27
N THR A 67 1.99 2.83 -14.15
CA THR A 67 2.53 2.39 -15.46
C THR A 67 3.00 3.57 -16.29
N PHE A 68 2.22 4.64 -16.39
CA PHE A 68 2.60 5.83 -17.14
C PHE A 68 3.90 6.45 -16.60
N THR A 69 3.99 6.63 -15.29
CA THR A 69 5.18 7.23 -14.65
C THR A 69 6.39 6.31 -14.81
N VAL A 70 6.20 5.00 -14.68
CA VAL A 70 7.29 4.02 -14.81
C VAL A 70 7.83 3.99 -16.23
N VAL A 71 6.95 3.89 -17.23
CA VAL A 71 7.35 3.80 -18.64
C VAL A 71 7.92 5.13 -19.17
N SER A 72 7.55 6.26 -18.57
CA SER A 72 8.02 7.59 -18.99
C SER A 72 9.37 7.98 -18.38
N ASN A 73 9.87 7.22 -17.41
CA ASN A 73 11.12 7.50 -16.71
C ASN A 73 12.12 6.35 -16.91
N GLU A 74 13.40 6.64 -16.73
CA GLU A 74 14.46 5.63 -16.71
C GLU A 74 14.90 5.38 -15.26
N TYR A 75 14.79 4.13 -14.82
CA TYR A 75 15.27 3.71 -13.50
C TYR A 75 16.48 2.82 -13.65
N ASP A 76 17.44 2.98 -12.74
CA ASP A 76 18.67 2.22 -12.72
C ASP A 76 19.20 2.10 -11.29
N ASN A 77 20.46 1.67 -11.16
CA ASN A 77 21.08 1.47 -9.87
C ASN A 77 21.23 2.73 -9.01
N GLU A 78 21.25 3.92 -9.61
CA GLU A 78 21.40 5.21 -8.95
C GLU A 78 20.06 5.96 -8.86
N ASN A 79 19.16 5.77 -9.82
CA ASN A 79 17.81 6.34 -9.86
C ASN A 79 16.76 5.25 -9.59
N LEU A 80 16.50 4.98 -8.31
CA LEU A 80 15.57 3.92 -7.89
C LEU A 80 14.12 4.37 -7.97
N VAL A 81 13.23 3.48 -8.43
CA VAL A 81 11.79 3.73 -8.44
C VAL A 81 11.20 3.97 -7.03
N ASN A 82 11.84 3.43 -5.99
CA ASN A 82 11.53 3.72 -4.58
C ASN A 82 11.61 5.20 -4.21
N ASP A 83 12.39 6.00 -4.94
CA ASP A 83 12.57 7.42 -4.72
C ASP A 83 11.62 8.28 -5.58
N ASP A 84 10.89 7.69 -6.54
CA ASP A 84 9.86 8.38 -7.31
C ASP A 84 8.58 8.56 -6.46
N GLN A 85 8.41 9.78 -5.95
CA GLN A 85 7.29 10.13 -5.09
C GLN A 85 5.91 9.95 -5.74
N THR A 86 5.81 10.01 -7.07
CA THR A 86 4.54 9.80 -7.77
C THR A 86 4.19 8.33 -7.78
N VAL A 87 5.15 7.45 -8.11
CA VAL A 87 4.96 6.00 -8.06
C VAL A 87 4.66 5.56 -6.63
N VAL A 88 5.48 5.95 -5.66
CA VAL A 88 5.28 5.62 -4.24
C VAL A 88 3.91 6.06 -3.75
N ALA A 89 3.50 7.30 -4.04
CA ALA A 89 2.20 7.80 -3.61
C ALA A 89 1.06 7.01 -4.27
N ALA A 90 1.13 6.74 -5.57
CA ALA A 90 0.12 5.97 -6.28
C ALA A 90 0.02 4.52 -5.75
N THR A 91 1.14 3.86 -5.43
CA THR A 91 1.16 2.53 -4.80
C THR A 91 0.53 2.56 -3.41
N GLN A 92 0.81 3.58 -2.60
CA GLN A 92 0.16 3.73 -1.30
C GLN A 92 -1.36 3.99 -1.43
N CYS A 93 -1.79 4.71 -2.46
CA CYS A 93 -3.20 4.89 -2.77
C CYS A 93 -3.86 3.58 -3.19
N LEU A 94 -3.15 2.78 -4.00
CA LEU A 94 -3.56 1.47 -4.44
C LEU A 94 -3.74 0.49 -3.27
N LYS A 95 -2.87 0.56 -2.26
CA LYS A 95 -3.02 -0.18 -0.99
C LYS A 95 -4.33 0.12 -0.26
N VAL A 96 -4.79 1.38 -0.27
CA VAL A 96 -6.11 1.72 0.32
C VAL A 96 -7.25 1.07 -0.47
N ALA A 97 -7.15 1.07 -1.81
CA ALA A 97 -8.11 0.38 -2.67
C ALA A 97 -8.06 -1.15 -2.49
N PHE A 98 -6.88 -1.72 -2.21
CA PHE A 98 -6.70 -3.13 -1.90
C PHE A 98 -7.42 -3.53 -0.60
N TYR A 99 -7.30 -2.75 0.47
CA TYR A 99 -8.07 -3.04 1.67
C TYR A 99 -9.58 -2.81 1.48
N ALA A 100 -9.99 -1.82 0.68
CA ALA A 100 -11.40 -1.67 0.30
C ALA A 100 -11.93 -2.90 -0.48
N ASN A 101 -11.09 -3.49 -1.33
CA ASN A 101 -11.36 -4.70 -2.10
C ASN A 101 -11.59 -5.93 -1.21
N ILE A 102 -10.78 -6.09 -0.17
CA ILE A 102 -10.96 -7.13 0.86
C ILE A 102 -12.25 -6.88 1.64
N LEU A 103 -12.43 -5.67 2.16
CA LEU A 103 -13.59 -5.28 2.98
C LEU A 103 -14.92 -5.41 2.24
N GLY A 104 -14.92 -5.23 0.92
CA GLY A 104 -16.11 -5.37 0.08
C GLY A 104 -16.39 -6.82 -0.35
N GLY A 105 -15.45 -7.74 -0.13
CA GLY A 105 -15.55 -9.15 -0.46
C GLY A 105 -16.08 -10.01 0.69
N GLU A 106 -15.90 -11.33 0.57
CA GLU A 106 -16.19 -12.29 1.64
C GLU A 106 -14.93 -12.50 2.49
N MET A 107 -15.04 -12.32 3.81
CA MET A 107 -13.94 -12.43 4.76
C MET A 107 -14.31 -13.36 5.92
N ASN A 108 -13.30 -13.95 6.56
CA ASN A 108 -13.43 -14.69 7.81
C ASN A 108 -12.39 -14.19 8.81
N VAL A 109 -12.88 -13.44 9.80
CA VAL A 109 -12.07 -12.81 10.86
C VAL A 109 -12.18 -13.62 12.17
N GLU A 110 -13.01 -14.66 12.22
CA GLU A 110 -13.30 -15.43 13.44
C GLU A 110 -12.08 -16.21 13.96
N HIS A 111 -11.06 -16.42 13.13
CA HIS A 111 -9.81 -17.09 13.53
C HIS A 111 -8.80 -16.17 14.22
N ASN A 112 -9.06 -14.86 14.26
CA ASN A 112 -8.07 -13.89 14.77
C ASN A 112 -8.07 -13.79 16.31
N GLU A 113 -9.06 -14.37 17.01
CA GLU A 113 -9.15 -14.32 18.48
C GLU A 113 -8.13 -15.24 19.18
N ASP A 114 -7.57 -16.23 18.48
CA ASP A 114 -6.57 -17.18 19.02
C ASP A 114 -5.11 -16.73 18.79
N GLU A 115 -4.90 -15.64 18.04
CA GLU A 115 -3.60 -15.06 17.72
C GLU A 115 -3.43 -13.70 18.40
N GLU A 116 -3.69 -13.64 19.71
CA GLU A 116 -3.10 -12.59 20.55
C GLU A 116 -1.57 -12.76 20.44
N GLU A 117 -0.94 -12.04 19.50
CA GLU A 117 0.51 -11.91 19.43
C GLU A 117 1.00 -11.47 20.82
N ASP A 118 1.69 -12.39 21.49
CA ASP A 118 2.38 -12.11 22.75
C ASP A 118 3.24 -10.86 22.52
N PRO A 119 2.94 -9.72 23.20
CA PRO A 119 3.62 -8.48 22.92
C PRO A 119 5.07 -8.64 23.35
N GLU A 120 5.95 -8.86 22.38
CA GLU A 120 7.39 -9.06 22.55
C GLU A 120 7.73 -10.11 23.63
N SER A 121 7.90 -11.37 23.22
CA SER A 121 8.81 -12.20 24.00
C SER A 121 10.18 -11.52 23.97
N ASP A 122 10.56 -10.92 25.10
CA ASP A 122 11.87 -10.37 25.42
C ASP A 122 12.99 -11.46 25.42
N GLU A 123 12.79 -12.57 24.71
CA GLU A 123 13.79 -13.61 24.54
C GLU A 123 14.88 -13.10 23.61
N LEU A 124 15.98 -12.63 24.23
CA LEU A 124 17.21 -12.30 23.54
C LEU A 124 17.64 -13.50 22.68
N THR A 125 17.86 -13.27 21.38
CA THR A 125 18.44 -14.31 20.51
C THR A 125 19.87 -14.60 20.98
N LEU A 126 20.38 -15.80 20.70
CA LEU A 126 21.75 -16.18 21.10
C LEU A 126 22.81 -15.15 20.65
N HIS A 127 22.60 -14.49 19.50
CA HIS A 127 23.46 -13.43 18.97
C HIS A 127 23.40 -12.14 19.80
N GLU A 128 22.23 -11.79 20.34
CA GLU A 128 22.06 -10.65 21.26
C GLU A 128 22.71 -10.92 22.62
N LEU A 129 22.67 -12.18 23.09
CA LEU A 129 23.39 -12.62 24.29
C LEU A 129 24.92 -12.61 24.10
N LEU A 130 25.40 -12.71 22.86
CA LEU A 130 26.82 -12.66 22.49
C LEU A 130 27.32 -11.22 22.26
N GLY A 131 26.46 -10.20 22.41
CA GLY A 131 26.84 -8.79 22.28
C GLY A 131 27.02 -8.29 20.85
N GLU A 132 26.49 -9.01 19.86
CA GLU A 132 26.49 -8.56 18.47
C GLU A 132 25.46 -7.43 18.26
N GLU A 133 25.88 -6.39 17.52
CA GLU A 133 25.04 -5.23 17.22
C GLU A 133 23.84 -5.64 16.35
N ARG A 134 22.63 -5.22 16.73
CA ARG A 134 21.39 -5.64 16.08
C ARG A 134 21.32 -5.12 14.64
N LEU A 135 21.47 -6.01 13.66
CA LEU A 135 21.32 -5.66 12.24
C LEU A 135 19.86 -5.51 11.79
N TYR A 136 18.89 -6.11 12.51
CA TYR A 136 17.48 -6.18 12.10
C TYR A 136 16.52 -5.99 13.28
N LYS A 137 15.39 -5.28 13.07
CA LYS A 137 14.31 -5.17 14.07
C LYS A 137 13.52 -6.49 14.17
N LYS A 138 13.13 -6.89 15.40
CA LYS A 138 12.27 -8.06 15.65
C LYS A 138 10.81 -7.78 15.26
N GLY A 139 10.12 -8.84 14.85
CA GLY A 139 8.66 -8.87 14.60
C GLY A 139 8.26 -8.71 13.12
N PRO A 140 7.20 -9.39 12.65
CA PRO A 140 6.52 -9.02 11.42
C PRO A 140 6.12 -7.55 11.51
N ARG A 141 6.40 -6.75 10.48
CA ARG A 141 5.86 -5.39 10.45
C ARG A 141 4.37 -5.47 10.21
N VAL A 142 3.60 -5.19 11.25
CA VAL A 142 2.16 -4.99 11.12
C VAL A 142 1.93 -3.67 10.40
N ASP A 143 1.23 -3.73 9.27
CA ASP A 143 0.85 -2.54 8.52
C ASP A 143 -0.10 -1.66 9.36
N PRO A 144 0.20 -0.34 9.55
CA PRO A 144 -0.69 0.54 10.29
C PRO A 144 -2.13 0.57 9.76
N LEU A 145 -2.33 0.47 8.44
CA LEU A 145 -3.67 0.49 7.85
C LEU A 145 -4.41 -0.81 8.12
N GLU A 146 -3.75 -1.95 7.97
CA GLU A 146 -4.23 -3.28 8.40
C GLU A 146 -4.72 -3.27 9.86
N LYS A 147 -3.88 -2.76 10.77
CA LYS A 147 -4.19 -2.67 12.20
C LYS A 147 -5.39 -1.77 12.49
N GLU A 148 -5.45 -0.60 11.84
CA GLU A 148 -6.57 0.34 12.01
C GLU A 148 -7.90 -0.23 11.46
N LEU A 149 -7.82 -1.05 10.41
CA LEU A 149 -8.99 -1.71 9.84
C LEU A 149 -9.40 -2.98 10.59
N GLY A 150 -8.47 -3.62 11.29
CA GLY A 150 -8.68 -4.89 11.98
C GLY A 150 -8.90 -6.04 11.00
N VAL A 151 -8.30 -5.98 9.81
CA VAL A 151 -8.42 -7.01 8.77
C VAL A 151 -7.06 -7.27 8.16
N ARG A 152 -6.71 -8.53 7.95
CA ARG A 152 -5.48 -8.97 7.29
C ARG A 152 -5.78 -9.49 5.88
N PRO A 153 -4.84 -9.44 4.93
CA PRO A 153 -5.03 -10.06 3.63
C PRO A 153 -5.42 -11.54 3.69
N VAL A 154 -4.93 -12.28 4.69
CA VAL A 154 -5.24 -13.69 4.93
C VAL A 154 -6.68 -13.93 5.39
N ASP A 155 -7.37 -12.90 5.89
CA ASP A 155 -8.78 -13.00 6.32
C ASP A 155 -9.73 -13.01 5.11
N SER A 156 -9.24 -12.69 3.90
CA SER A 156 -10.04 -12.66 2.68
C SER A 156 -10.29 -14.06 2.12
N ILE A 157 -11.54 -14.53 2.16
CA ILE A 157 -11.97 -15.76 1.47
C ILE A 157 -12.13 -15.50 -0.02
N LYS A 158 -12.77 -14.37 -0.36
CA LYS A 158 -13.07 -14.01 -1.75
C LYS A 158 -13.10 -12.49 -1.90
N PRO A 159 -12.02 -11.87 -2.38
CA PRO A 159 -12.01 -10.43 -2.62
C PRO A 159 -12.93 -10.06 -3.79
N LEU A 160 -13.32 -8.79 -3.90
CA LEU A 160 -14.14 -8.32 -5.04
C LEU A 160 -13.38 -8.47 -6.38
N ILE A 161 -12.07 -8.20 -6.35
CA ILE A 161 -11.13 -8.27 -7.45
C ILE A 161 -9.99 -9.19 -7.03
N PRO A 162 -9.58 -10.16 -7.88
CA PRO A 162 -8.41 -11.01 -7.64
C PRO A 162 -7.16 -10.18 -7.34
N PHE A 163 -6.32 -10.65 -6.41
CA PHE A 163 -5.11 -9.93 -5.99
C PHE A 163 -4.09 -9.77 -7.12
N GLU A 164 -4.12 -10.67 -8.10
CA GLU A 164 -3.27 -10.61 -9.29
C GLU A 164 -3.53 -9.34 -10.12
N GLU A 165 -4.76 -8.79 -10.10
CA GLU A 165 -5.06 -7.52 -10.80
C GLU A 165 -4.43 -6.30 -10.10
N PHE A 166 -3.93 -6.44 -8.86
CA PHE A 166 -3.18 -5.39 -8.16
C PHE A 166 -1.69 -5.38 -8.51
N VAL A 167 -1.20 -6.40 -9.23
CA VAL A 167 0.20 -6.48 -9.65
C VAL A 167 0.44 -5.56 -10.84
N ASN A 168 1.41 -4.65 -10.73
CA ASN A 168 1.86 -3.82 -11.84
C ASN A 168 3.15 -4.41 -12.42
N GLU A 169 3.06 -5.04 -13.59
CA GLU A 169 4.22 -5.69 -14.22
C GLU A 169 5.34 -4.70 -14.58
N SER A 170 4.98 -3.53 -15.10
CA SER A 170 5.98 -2.50 -15.45
C SER A 170 6.77 -2.03 -14.22
N LEU A 171 6.10 -1.90 -13.07
CA LEU A 171 6.76 -1.59 -11.81
C LEU A 171 7.67 -2.74 -11.36
N ASN A 172 7.20 -3.98 -11.41
CA ASN A 172 8.00 -5.15 -11.03
C ASN A 172 9.30 -5.27 -11.83
N GLU A 173 9.29 -4.90 -13.11
CA GLU A 173 10.47 -4.93 -13.98
C GLU A 173 11.58 -3.96 -13.55
N VAL A 174 11.23 -2.86 -12.85
CA VAL A 174 12.17 -1.80 -12.49
C VAL A 174 12.52 -1.75 -10.99
N VAL A 175 11.90 -2.60 -10.16
CA VAL A 175 12.21 -2.66 -8.73
C VAL A 175 13.49 -3.47 -8.50
N GLU A 176 14.50 -2.80 -7.94
CA GLU A 176 15.74 -3.45 -7.46
C GLU A 176 15.47 -4.19 -6.13
N MET A 177 15.16 -5.49 -6.23
CA MET A 177 14.66 -6.29 -5.11
C MET A 177 15.60 -6.38 -3.90
N ASP A 178 16.91 -6.38 -4.11
CA ASP A 178 17.93 -6.40 -3.05
C ASP A 178 17.94 -5.08 -2.24
N LYS A 179 17.79 -3.96 -2.94
CA LYS A 179 17.68 -2.62 -2.32
C LYS A 179 16.33 -2.44 -1.65
N ASP A 180 15.24 -2.86 -2.29
CA ASP A 180 13.90 -2.80 -1.72
C ASP A 180 13.81 -3.61 -0.41
N PHE A 181 14.40 -4.82 -0.39
CA PHE A 181 14.51 -5.62 0.83
C PHE A 181 15.34 -4.92 1.92
N THR A 182 16.42 -4.24 1.56
CA THR A 182 17.22 -3.44 2.50
C THR A 182 16.41 -2.27 3.06
N PHE A 183 15.61 -1.59 2.24
CA PHE A 183 14.69 -0.55 2.70
C PHE A 183 13.62 -1.10 3.61
N PHE A 184 13.08 -2.28 3.30
CA PHE A 184 12.15 -2.98 4.17
C PHE A 184 12.79 -3.33 5.52
N LYS A 185 13.94 -3.99 5.56
CA LYS A 185 14.51 -4.49 6.82
C LYS A 185 15.24 -3.46 7.65
N VAL A 186 15.96 -2.53 7.02
CA VAL A 186 16.93 -1.65 7.69
C VAL A 186 16.47 -0.18 7.69
N ASN A 187 16.05 0.36 6.54
CA ASN A 187 15.86 1.81 6.36
C ASN A 187 14.41 2.31 6.37
N ALA A 188 13.46 1.50 6.84
CA ALA A 188 12.04 1.76 6.59
C ALA A 188 11.43 3.01 7.22
N GLU A 189 12.11 3.64 8.18
CA GLU A 189 11.69 4.94 8.71
C GLU A 189 11.97 6.09 7.73
N THR A 190 12.87 5.88 6.78
CA THR A 190 13.42 6.93 5.90
C THR A 190 13.22 6.63 4.41
N LYS A 191 13.12 5.36 4.03
CA LYS A 191 12.97 4.91 2.65
C LYS A 191 11.73 4.04 2.50
N PHE A 192 11.00 4.26 1.42
CA PHE A 192 9.85 3.44 1.07
C PHE A 192 10.29 2.11 0.48
N SER A 193 9.56 1.04 0.81
CA SER A 193 9.71 -0.26 0.19
C SER A 193 8.36 -0.76 -0.30
N PHE A 194 8.35 -1.32 -1.51
CA PHE A 194 7.17 -1.92 -2.10
C PHE A 194 6.71 -3.17 -1.34
N GLN A 195 7.61 -3.86 -0.62
CA GLN A 195 7.25 -4.95 0.30
C GLN A 195 6.40 -4.50 1.51
N THR A 196 6.21 -3.20 1.72
CA THR A 196 5.26 -2.68 2.73
C THR A 196 3.81 -2.60 2.21
N CYS A 197 3.60 -2.88 0.93
CA CYS A 197 2.30 -2.98 0.30
C CYS A 197 1.96 -4.47 0.08
N PRO A 198 0.72 -4.88 0.38
CA PRO A 198 0.25 -6.24 0.17
C PRO A 198 0.09 -6.59 -1.32
#